data_AF-A0A8K1CDI6-F1
#
_entry.id   AF-A0A8K1CDI6-F1
#
_cell.length_a   1.000
_cell.length_b   1.000
_cell.length_c   1.000
_cell.angle_alpha   90.00
_cell.angle_beta   90.00
_cell.angle_gamma   90.00
#
_symmetry.space_group_name_H-M   'P 1'
#
loop_
_entity.id
_entity.type
_entity.pdbx_description
1 polymer ?
#
loop_
_entity_poly.entity_id
_entity_poly.type
_entity_poly.pdbx_seq_one_letter_code
_entity_poly.pdbx_strand_id
1 'polypeptide(L)'
;METRSSWSMRELRAIAADRGLKYYRHLSKPELHALLHRKAGGALSAGDGEQQHGEGKESSVREGEVTTTKETETTSTKEKKMKATRCSERISALKRKVEDDEEESERERKKAKKVINTLDPIMLTELGPHTFEFVRSNGSIVVYNVDSLVQYILATGDFSEPETRIPFSDDDLRRIDAEAKRAKLDERSVLEAKHNKHLFDEQKVKRDGLLGLERCAGEFITQMLEVVENDDPEEGEMQLIMTLFPSFSSIFEQIRSADKEYAKHSMNHFKAYLRGPKNRPTVDNSGLLSVILGFLDDVSNGRQAASAFGF
;
A
#
# COMPACT_ATOMS: atom_id res chain seq x y z
N MET A 1 -11.94 -3.66 24.61
CA MET A 1 -10.95 -4.51 23.90
C MET A 1 -9.57 -3.94 24.19
N GLU A 2 -8.85 -4.51 25.15
CA GLU A 2 -7.47 -4.11 25.42
C GLU A 2 -6.58 -4.67 24.31
N THR A 3 -6.04 -3.78 23.48
CA THR A 3 -5.05 -4.13 22.48
C THR A 3 -3.78 -4.56 23.21
N ARG A 4 -3.51 -5.87 23.25
CA ARG A 4 -2.24 -6.40 23.78
C ARG A 4 -1.09 -5.81 22.96
N SER A 5 -0.33 -4.90 23.58
CA SER A 5 0.87 -4.32 23.00
C SER A 5 1.83 -5.42 22.57
N SER A 6 2.10 -5.54 21.27
CA SER A 6 3.07 -6.51 20.77
C SER A 6 4.46 -6.20 21.32
N TRP A 7 5.17 -7.18 21.87
CA TRP A 7 6.53 -6.99 22.37
C TRP A 7 7.46 -6.39 21.29
N SER A 8 8.31 -5.47 21.71
CA SER A 8 9.35 -4.85 20.89
C SER A 8 10.50 -5.83 20.62
N MET A 9 11.27 -5.59 19.56
CA MET A 9 12.46 -6.42 19.25
C MET A 9 13.51 -6.41 20.36
N ARG A 10 13.59 -5.33 21.15
CA ARG A 10 14.53 -5.22 22.28
C ARG A 10 14.12 -6.14 23.42
N GLU A 11 12.83 -6.20 23.73
CA GLU A 11 12.27 -7.09 24.77
C GLU A 11 12.43 -8.56 24.39
N LEU A 12 12.12 -8.94 23.15
CA LEU A 12 12.28 -10.32 22.69
C LEU A 12 13.73 -10.81 22.79
N ARG A 13 14.71 -9.94 22.47
CA ARG A 13 16.14 -10.26 22.59
C ARG A 13 16.60 -10.36 24.04
N ALA A 14 16.07 -9.53 24.93
CA ALA A 14 16.36 -9.62 26.37
C ALA A 14 15.86 -10.97 26.93
N ILE A 15 14.62 -11.35 26.61
CA ILE A 15 14.05 -12.64 27.03
C ILE A 15 14.86 -13.81 26.46
N ALA A 16 15.33 -13.71 25.21
CA ALA A 16 16.16 -14.75 24.61
C ALA A 16 17.53 -14.88 25.28
N ALA A 17 18.14 -13.76 25.69
CA ALA A 17 19.38 -13.72 26.45
C ALA A 17 19.20 -14.38 27.83
N ASP A 18 18.14 -14.02 28.55
CA ASP A 18 17.81 -14.57 29.88
C ASP A 18 17.57 -16.09 29.82
N ARG A 19 17.03 -16.60 28.70
CA ARG A 19 16.82 -18.04 28.47
C ARG A 19 18.05 -18.78 27.94
N GLY A 20 19.21 -18.12 27.89
CA GLY A 20 20.47 -18.71 27.45
C GLY A 20 20.47 -19.21 26.01
N LEU A 21 19.63 -18.64 25.15
CA LEU A 21 19.60 -19.02 23.73
C LEU A 21 20.89 -18.52 23.06
N LYS A 22 21.54 -19.39 22.30
CA LYS A 22 22.66 -19.01 21.43
C LYS A 22 22.11 -18.65 20.05
N TYR A 23 22.77 -17.74 19.34
CA TYR A 23 22.46 -17.41 17.94
C TYR A 23 21.09 -16.73 17.66
N TYR A 24 20.48 -16.00 18.59
CA TYR A 24 19.20 -15.32 18.36
C TYR A 24 19.29 -13.90 17.74
N ARG A 25 20.50 -13.35 17.59
CA ARG A 25 20.68 -11.94 17.17
C ARG A 25 20.28 -11.66 15.72
N HIS A 26 20.38 -12.66 14.85
CA HIS A 26 20.07 -12.56 13.42
C HIS A 26 18.65 -12.97 13.06
N LEU A 27 17.88 -13.51 14.01
CA LEU A 27 16.50 -13.93 13.76
C LEU A 27 15.58 -12.72 13.59
N SER A 28 14.65 -12.84 12.66
CA SER A 28 13.57 -11.88 12.46
C SER A 28 12.58 -11.92 13.63
N LYS A 29 11.76 -10.86 13.78
CA LYS A 29 10.75 -10.76 14.85
C LYS A 29 9.82 -12.00 14.94
N PRO A 30 9.21 -12.49 13.85
CA PRO A 30 8.35 -13.68 13.91
C PRO A 30 9.10 -14.96 14.26
N GLU A 31 10.32 -15.16 13.75
CA GLU A 31 11.14 -16.35 14.07
C GLU A 31 11.55 -16.38 15.55
N LEU A 32 11.97 -15.23 16.08
CA LEU A 32 12.33 -15.11 17.49
C LEU A 32 11.12 -15.32 18.40
N HIS A 33 9.95 -14.83 17.99
CA HIS A 33 8.69 -15.07 18.70
C HIS A 33 8.32 -16.56 18.71
N ALA A 34 8.37 -17.24 17.56
CA ALA A 34 8.11 -18.68 17.45
C ALA A 34 9.09 -19.51 18.30
N LEU A 35 10.38 -19.16 18.28
CA LEU A 35 11.42 -19.83 19.07
C LEU A 35 11.17 -19.68 20.59
N LEU A 36 10.75 -18.50 21.05
CA LEU A 36 10.45 -18.24 22.45
C LEU A 36 9.17 -18.94 22.93
N HIS A 37 8.16 -19.09 22.07
CA HIS A 37 6.95 -19.85 22.41
C HIS A 37 7.20 -21.36 22.43
N ARG A 38 7.99 -21.89 21.49
CA ARG A 38 8.31 -23.34 21.42
C ARG A 38 9.05 -23.83 22.68
N LYS A 39 9.92 -22.99 23.26
CA LYS A 39 10.68 -23.35 24.47
C LYS A 39 9.91 -23.11 25.77
N ALA A 40 8.80 -22.37 25.75
CA ALA A 40 7.95 -22.17 26.92
C ALA A 40 7.12 -23.42 27.28
N GLY A 41 6.97 -24.37 26.35
CA GLY A 41 6.19 -25.60 26.55
C GLY A 41 7.01 -26.86 26.88
N GLY A 42 8.32 -26.76 27.13
CA GLY A 42 9.20 -27.93 27.24
C GLY A 42 10.03 -27.97 28.51
N ALA A 43 9.41 -28.36 29.63
CA ALA A 43 10.11 -28.85 30.81
C ALA A 43 9.93 -30.38 30.90
N LEU A 44 11.06 -31.09 30.78
CA LEU A 44 11.34 -32.45 31.28
C LEU A 44 10.46 -33.62 30.79
N SER A 45 11.01 -34.46 29.90
CA SER A 45 10.99 -35.92 30.04
C SER A 45 11.95 -36.56 29.04
N ALA A 46 12.88 -37.37 29.56
CA ALA A 46 13.62 -38.37 28.82
C ALA A 46 12.86 -39.69 28.94
N GLY A 47 12.71 -40.45 27.86
CA GLY A 47 12.14 -41.80 27.92
C GLY A 47 11.54 -42.29 26.61
N ASP A 48 11.89 -43.53 26.28
CA ASP A 48 11.51 -44.36 25.13
C ASP A 48 10.01 -44.44 24.79
N GLY A 49 9.74 -44.90 23.56
CA GLY A 49 8.70 -45.91 23.32
C GLY A 49 7.44 -45.49 22.57
N GLU A 50 7.26 -46.11 21.40
CA GLU A 50 6.04 -46.73 20.87
C GLU A 50 4.67 -45.99 20.74
N GLN A 51 4.18 -46.05 19.49
CA GLN A 51 2.84 -46.46 19.01
C GLN A 51 1.53 -45.79 19.50
N GLN A 52 0.74 -45.47 18.46
CA GLN A 52 -0.72 -45.66 18.28
C GLN A 52 -1.75 -44.58 18.72
N HIS A 53 -2.64 -44.31 17.75
CA HIS A 53 -4.09 -44.10 17.77
C HIS A 53 -4.78 -43.20 18.82
N GLY A 54 -5.76 -42.40 18.34
CA GLY A 54 -7.02 -42.25 19.06
C GLY A 54 -7.64 -40.85 19.08
N GLU A 55 -8.57 -40.63 18.15
CA GLU A 55 -9.89 -39.96 18.24
C GLU A 55 -10.17 -38.77 19.18
N GLY A 56 -10.99 -37.86 18.64
CA GLY A 56 -11.45 -36.63 19.28
C GLY A 56 -12.45 -36.79 20.40
N LYS A 57 -12.77 -35.68 21.08
CA LYS A 57 -14.15 -35.22 21.24
C LYS A 57 -14.23 -33.84 21.89
N GLU A 58 -15.31 -33.18 21.50
CA GLU A 58 -15.80 -31.85 21.80
C GLU A 58 -16.21 -31.62 23.26
N SER A 59 -16.59 -30.35 23.48
CA SER A 59 -17.54 -29.83 24.48
C SER A 59 -16.88 -29.47 25.82
N SER A 60 -17.31 -28.48 26.59
CA SER A 60 -18.58 -27.74 26.64
C SER A 60 -18.39 -26.56 27.61
N VAL A 61 -19.01 -25.42 27.29
CA VAL A 61 -19.79 -24.54 28.18
C VAL A 61 -19.27 -24.26 29.60
N ARG A 62 -19.13 -22.97 29.95
CA ARG A 62 -19.92 -22.33 31.03
C ARG A 62 -19.72 -20.82 31.14
N GLU A 63 -20.86 -20.15 31.19
CA GLU A 63 -21.11 -18.76 31.59
C GLU A 63 -20.84 -18.55 33.09
N GLY A 64 -20.65 -17.29 33.48
CA GLY A 64 -20.57 -16.87 34.89
C GLY A 64 -20.48 -15.35 35.06
N GLU A 65 -21.66 -14.73 35.14
CA GLU A 65 -22.08 -13.51 35.86
C GLU A 65 -21.05 -12.60 36.58
N VAL A 66 -21.11 -11.28 36.30
CA VAL A 66 -21.68 -10.19 37.14
C VAL A 66 -20.80 -9.73 38.32
N THR A 67 -20.39 -8.46 38.31
CA THR A 67 -20.78 -7.49 39.37
C THR A 67 -20.33 -6.06 39.08
N THR A 68 -21.29 -5.19 39.36
CA THR A 68 -21.37 -3.72 39.32
C THR A 68 -20.56 -3.06 40.44
N THR A 69 -20.13 -1.79 40.26
CA THR A 69 -20.15 -0.61 41.18
C THR A 69 -18.96 0.32 40.87
N LYS A 70 -19.17 1.56 40.40
CA LYS A 70 -19.69 2.81 40.99
C LYS A 70 -18.56 3.81 41.27
N GLU A 71 -18.84 5.02 40.82
CA GLU A 71 -18.14 6.30 40.97
C GLU A 71 -17.79 6.63 42.42
N THR A 72 -16.72 7.42 42.66
CA THR A 72 -16.84 8.73 43.34
C THR A 72 -15.56 9.56 43.28
N GLU A 73 -15.74 10.86 43.04
CA GLU A 73 -14.80 11.96 43.26
C GLU A 73 -14.46 12.10 44.76
N THR A 74 -13.32 12.73 45.10
CA THR A 74 -13.26 13.88 46.03
C THR A 74 -11.85 14.43 46.23
N THR A 75 -11.84 15.75 46.35
CA THR A 75 -10.81 16.71 46.76
C THR A 75 -10.16 16.48 48.13
N SER A 76 -8.89 16.86 48.32
CA SER A 76 -8.51 17.94 49.27
C SER A 76 -6.99 18.10 49.51
N THR A 77 -6.66 19.37 49.67
CA THR A 77 -5.46 20.09 50.14
C THR A 77 -4.54 19.43 51.18
N LYS A 78 -3.22 19.73 51.07
CA LYS A 78 -2.38 20.10 52.23
C LYS A 78 -1.13 20.90 51.82
N GLU A 79 -0.98 22.04 52.47
CA GLU A 79 0.15 22.97 52.43
C GLU A 79 1.44 22.38 53.03
N LYS A 80 2.60 22.87 52.56
CA LYS A 80 3.79 23.03 53.41
C LYS A 80 4.68 24.18 52.95
N LYS A 81 5.19 24.87 53.96
CA LYS A 81 5.90 26.16 54.04
C LYS A 81 7.35 26.17 53.49
N MET A 82 7.71 27.37 53.01
CA MET A 82 8.99 28.10 53.15
C MET A 82 10.25 27.61 52.44
N LYS A 83 10.84 28.48 51.60
CA LYS A 83 11.94 29.39 51.97
C LYS A 83 12.24 30.38 50.85
N ALA A 84 12.46 31.63 51.24
CA ALA A 84 12.86 32.72 50.37
C ALA A 84 14.39 32.75 50.19
N THR A 85 14.85 32.86 48.94
CA THR A 85 16.23 33.26 48.64
C THR A 85 16.25 34.16 47.40
N ARG A 86 16.31 35.47 47.67
CA ARG A 86 17.21 36.46 47.06
C ARG A 86 17.80 36.11 45.68
N CYS A 87 17.31 36.76 44.63
CA CYS A 87 18.06 36.90 43.37
C CYS A 87 17.66 38.19 42.64
N SER A 88 18.40 39.26 42.90
CA SER A 88 18.42 40.49 42.13
C SER A 88 19.52 40.36 41.07
N GLU A 89 19.16 40.00 39.83
CA GLU A 89 19.96 40.18 38.60
C GLU A 89 19.22 39.50 37.43
N ARG A 90 18.25 40.18 36.82
CA ARG A 90 17.48 39.57 35.70
C ARG A 90 17.02 40.53 34.61
N ILE A 91 17.72 41.65 34.39
CA ILE A 91 17.34 42.63 33.36
C ILE A 91 18.45 42.87 32.32
N SER A 92 19.69 42.42 32.54
CA SER A 92 20.81 42.62 31.59
C SER A 92 21.11 41.42 30.67
N ALA A 93 20.49 40.25 30.88
CA ALA A 93 20.71 39.06 30.05
C ALA A 93 19.77 38.94 28.83
N LEU A 94 18.76 39.81 28.72
CA LEU A 94 17.74 39.76 27.65
C LEU A 94 18.12 40.57 26.39
N LYS A 95 19.23 41.31 26.41
CA LYS A 95 19.72 42.04 25.23
C LYS A 95 20.83 41.34 24.43
N ARG A 96 21.45 40.28 24.97
CA ARG A 96 22.46 39.49 24.22
C ARG A 96 21.93 38.18 23.64
N LYS A 97 20.69 37.77 23.99
CA LYS A 97 20.06 36.57 23.44
C LYS A 97 19.25 36.80 22.16
N VAL A 98 19.01 38.04 21.78
CA VAL A 98 18.27 38.36 20.55
C VAL A 98 19.24 38.46 19.35
N GLU A 99 20.49 38.89 19.57
CA GLU A 99 21.47 39.01 18.49
C GLU A 99 22.11 37.65 18.10
N ASP A 100 22.26 36.71 19.05
CA ASP A 100 22.79 35.35 18.76
C ASP A 100 21.78 34.45 18.01
N ASP A 101 20.48 34.58 18.27
CA ASP A 101 19.42 33.81 17.57
C ASP A 101 19.24 34.30 16.11
N GLU A 102 19.50 35.58 15.82
CA GLU A 102 19.45 36.10 14.44
C GLU A 102 20.64 35.60 13.60
N GLU A 103 21.84 35.53 14.17
CA GLU A 103 23.04 35.01 13.48
C GLU A 103 23.00 33.49 13.21
N GLU A 104 22.40 32.69 14.11
CA GLU A 104 22.22 31.25 13.87
C GLU A 104 21.23 31.00 12.71
N SER A 105 20.19 31.83 12.60
CA SER A 105 19.22 31.77 11.48
C SER A 105 19.84 32.14 10.12
N GLU A 106 20.86 33.01 10.09
CA GLU A 106 21.56 33.38 8.85
C GLU A 106 22.61 32.35 8.41
N ARG A 107 23.23 31.64 9.36
CA ARG A 107 24.19 30.57 9.04
C ARG A 107 23.51 29.32 8.49
N GLU A 108 22.27 29.03 8.90
CA GLU A 108 21.47 27.96 8.27
C GLU A 108 21.06 28.29 6.83
N ARG A 109 20.84 29.56 6.51
CA ARG A 109 20.46 30.04 5.17
C ARG A 109 21.58 29.94 4.11
N LYS A 110 22.84 29.70 4.53
CA LYS A 110 24.00 29.57 3.63
C LYS A 110 24.43 28.13 3.38
N LYS A 111 23.67 27.12 3.80
CA LYS A 111 23.83 25.75 3.30
C LYS A 111 23.52 25.78 1.80
N ALA A 112 24.54 25.64 0.96
CA ALA A 112 24.41 25.66 -0.49
C ALA A 112 23.27 24.74 -0.93
N LYS A 113 22.27 25.31 -1.61
CA LYS A 113 21.12 24.59 -2.16
C LYS A 113 21.63 23.44 -3.03
N LYS A 114 21.53 22.21 -2.53
CA LYS A 114 21.98 21.03 -3.27
C LYS A 114 20.82 20.53 -4.12
N VAL A 115 20.85 20.84 -5.41
CA VAL A 115 19.99 20.22 -6.42
C VAL A 115 20.42 18.76 -6.58
N ILE A 116 19.48 17.84 -6.43
CA ILE A 116 19.78 16.39 -6.44
C ILE A 116 19.74 15.81 -7.85
N ASN A 117 18.83 16.27 -8.70
CA ASN A 117 18.49 15.61 -9.95
C ASN A 117 18.84 16.44 -11.19
N THR A 118 19.22 15.75 -12.25
CA THR A 118 19.49 16.32 -13.59
C THR A 118 18.38 16.02 -14.59
N LEU A 119 17.55 15.01 -14.32
CA LEU A 119 16.39 14.60 -15.10
C LEU A 119 15.12 14.80 -14.29
N ASP A 120 14.01 15.01 -14.97
CA ASP A 120 12.68 15.03 -14.37
C ASP A 120 12.36 13.67 -13.74
N PRO A 121 12.09 13.60 -12.43
CA PRO A 121 11.81 12.33 -11.77
C PRO A 121 10.53 11.63 -12.22
N ILE A 122 9.58 12.35 -12.84
CA ILE A 122 8.30 11.77 -13.29
C ILE A 122 8.48 11.06 -14.64
N MET A 123 8.96 11.78 -15.65
CA MET A 123 9.07 11.26 -17.02
C MET A 123 10.46 10.71 -17.36
N LEU A 124 11.46 10.90 -16.48
CA LEU A 124 12.86 10.55 -16.70
C LEU A 124 13.48 11.23 -17.93
N THR A 125 12.94 12.40 -18.31
CA THR A 125 13.41 13.23 -19.43
C THR A 125 14.28 14.38 -18.94
N GLU A 126 15.01 15.04 -19.85
CA GLU A 126 15.78 16.24 -19.51
C GLU A 126 14.88 17.36 -18.95
N LEU A 127 15.46 18.20 -18.08
CA LEU A 127 14.77 19.35 -17.53
C LEU A 127 14.61 20.43 -18.62
N GLY A 128 13.36 20.85 -18.83
CA GLY A 128 12.98 21.83 -19.83
C GLY A 128 13.13 23.28 -19.36
N PRO A 129 12.61 24.24 -20.14
CA PRO A 129 12.69 25.67 -19.82
C PRO A 129 11.77 26.11 -18.68
N HIS A 130 10.75 25.30 -18.35
CA HIS A 130 9.76 25.58 -17.32
C HIS A 130 9.83 24.51 -16.24
N THR A 131 10.43 24.88 -15.11
CA THR A 131 10.70 23.95 -14.01
C THR A 131 10.15 24.45 -12.69
N PHE A 132 9.78 23.52 -11.81
CA PHE A 132 9.37 23.78 -10.44
C PHE A 132 10.38 23.21 -9.45
N GLU A 133 10.87 24.05 -8.54
CA GLU A 133 11.77 23.64 -7.45
C GLU A 133 10.98 23.35 -6.16
N PHE A 134 11.12 22.13 -5.66
CA PHE A 134 10.61 21.73 -4.35
C PHE A 134 11.74 21.54 -3.34
N VAL A 135 11.62 22.20 -2.19
CA VAL A 135 12.62 22.13 -1.11
C VAL A 135 12.15 21.12 -0.06
N ARG A 136 12.94 20.07 0.16
CA ARG A 136 12.66 19.05 1.17
C ARG A 136 13.07 19.52 2.56
N SER A 137 12.57 18.82 3.58
CA SER A 137 12.90 19.06 5.00
C SER A 137 14.40 18.92 5.32
N ASN A 138 15.15 18.14 4.55
CA ASN A 138 16.60 18.01 4.67
C ASN A 138 17.40 19.12 3.94
N GLY A 139 16.72 20.12 3.36
CA GLY A 139 17.33 21.23 2.61
C GLY A 139 17.73 20.90 1.18
N SER A 140 17.50 19.67 0.71
CA SER A 140 17.75 19.31 -0.69
C SER A 140 16.64 19.79 -1.62
N ILE A 141 17.00 20.11 -2.86
CA ILE A 141 16.08 20.61 -3.87
C ILE A 141 15.90 19.59 -4.96
N VAL A 142 14.64 19.37 -5.32
CA VAL A 142 14.23 18.58 -6.48
C VAL A 142 13.62 19.51 -7.49
N VAL A 143 13.95 19.28 -8.75
CA VAL A 143 13.45 20.05 -9.87
C VAL A 143 12.58 19.17 -10.74
N TYR A 144 11.36 19.63 -11.02
CA TYR A 144 10.40 18.95 -11.89
C TYR A 144 10.17 19.77 -13.15
N ASN A 145 9.88 19.12 -14.26
CA ASN A 145 9.24 19.83 -15.36
C ASN A 145 7.80 20.15 -14.96
N VAL A 146 7.35 21.37 -15.27
CA VAL A 146 6.01 21.82 -14.83
C VAL A 146 4.91 21.07 -15.56
N ASP A 147 5.13 20.69 -16.81
CA ASP A 147 4.18 19.92 -17.62
C ASP A 147 3.89 18.54 -17.01
N SER A 148 4.93 17.77 -16.71
CA SER A 148 4.83 16.44 -16.12
C SER A 148 4.25 16.48 -14.72
N LEU A 149 4.63 17.48 -13.91
CA LEU A 149 4.13 17.63 -12.55
C LEU A 149 2.63 17.97 -12.54
N VAL A 150 2.19 18.90 -13.38
CA VAL A 150 0.76 19.26 -13.48
C VAL A 150 -0.05 18.07 -13.99
N GLN A 151 0.39 17.42 -15.06
CA GLN A 151 -0.29 16.23 -15.60
C GLN A 151 -0.37 15.11 -14.57
N TYR A 152 0.71 14.87 -13.81
CA TYR A 152 0.71 13.87 -12.74
C TYR A 152 -0.33 14.19 -11.67
N ILE A 153 -0.34 15.42 -11.15
CA ILE A 153 -1.28 15.83 -10.09
C ILE A 153 -2.72 15.71 -10.58
N LEU A 154 -3.02 16.17 -11.79
CA LEU A 154 -4.37 16.12 -12.36
C LEU A 154 -4.81 14.71 -12.77
N ALA A 155 -3.90 13.85 -13.23
CA ALA A 155 -4.24 12.48 -13.60
C ALA A 155 -4.42 11.57 -12.37
N THR A 156 -3.65 11.81 -11.31
CA THR A 156 -3.67 10.95 -10.11
C THR A 156 -4.57 11.47 -9.00
N GLY A 157 -4.80 12.79 -8.95
CA GLY A 157 -5.42 13.47 -7.82
C GLY A 157 -4.57 13.48 -6.55
N ASP A 158 -3.28 13.14 -6.64
CA ASP A 158 -2.35 13.20 -5.51
C ASP A 158 -1.66 14.57 -5.48
N PHE A 159 -2.00 15.37 -4.47
CA PHE A 159 -1.45 16.72 -4.24
C PHE A 159 -0.20 16.68 -3.35
N SER A 160 0.57 15.60 -3.46
CA SER A 160 1.79 15.37 -2.72
C SER A 160 2.97 15.23 -3.68
N GLU A 161 4.15 15.58 -3.20
CA GLU A 161 5.38 15.46 -3.97
C GLU A 161 5.62 14.00 -4.39
N PRO A 162 5.82 13.71 -5.70
CA PRO A 162 5.83 12.33 -6.22
C PRO A 162 6.83 11.37 -5.55
N GLU A 163 8.03 11.82 -5.20
CA GLU A 163 9.08 10.99 -4.61
C GLU A 163 8.91 10.84 -3.09
N THR A 164 8.80 11.95 -2.36
CA THR A 164 8.77 11.94 -0.89
C THR A 164 7.38 11.81 -0.29
N ARG A 165 6.32 11.97 -1.09
CA ARG A 165 4.92 12.00 -0.66
C ARG A 165 4.61 13.09 0.37
N ILE A 166 5.43 14.14 0.43
CA ILE A 166 5.17 15.30 1.27
C ILE A 166 4.05 16.13 0.61
N PRO A 167 2.96 16.46 1.31
CA PRO A 167 1.88 17.26 0.73
C PRO A 167 2.35 18.64 0.28
N PHE A 168 1.92 19.07 -0.91
CA PHE A 168 2.17 20.44 -1.37
C PHE A 168 1.34 21.43 -0.56
N SER A 169 1.97 22.52 -0.16
CA SER A 169 1.26 23.67 0.41
C SER A 169 0.42 24.36 -0.67
N ASP A 170 -0.59 25.14 -0.25
CA ASP A 170 -1.39 25.91 -1.20
C ASP A 170 -0.57 26.98 -1.93
N ASP A 171 0.51 27.46 -1.30
CA ASP A 171 1.45 28.39 -1.92
C ASP A 171 2.30 27.69 -2.99
N ASP A 172 2.70 26.44 -2.77
CA ASP A 172 3.41 25.64 -3.77
C ASP A 172 2.52 25.37 -4.99
N LEU A 173 1.25 25.01 -4.77
CA LEU A 173 0.30 24.77 -5.86
C LEU A 173 0.01 26.05 -6.66
N ARG A 174 -0.11 27.21 -5.98
CA ARG A 174 -0.22 28.51 -6.66
C ARG A 174 1.00 28.82 -7.52
N ARG A 175 2.20 28.50 -7.03
CA ARG A 175 3.44 28.65 -7.81
C ARG A 175 3.47 27.72 -9.02
N ILE A 176 3.05 26.47 -8.86
CA ILE A 176 2.94 25.50 -9.95
C ILE A 176 1.99 26.02 -11.03
N ASP A 177 0.80 26.51 -10.65
CA ASP A 177 -0.17 27.10 -11.59
C ASP A 177 0.38 28.35 -12.30
N ALA A 178 1.13 29.20 -11.59
CA ALA A 178 1.76 30.38 -12.19
C ALA A 178 2.81 29.99 -13.25
N GLU A 179 3.65 28.99 -12.95
CA GLU A 179 4.61 28.47 -13.91
C GLU A 179 3.95 27.74 -15.08
N ALA A 180 2.85 27.02 -14.84
CA ALA A 180 2.08 26.34 -15.88
C ALA A 180 1.47 27.36 -16.87
N LYS A 181 0.95 28.49 -16.36
CA LYS A 181 0.47 29.61 -17.18
C LYS A 181 1.59 30.25 -17.98
N ARG A 182 2.78 30.42 -17.38
CA ARG A 182 3.98 30.92 -18.09
C ARG A 182 4.41 29.98 -19.22
N ALA A 183 4.31 28.67 -18.98
CA ALA A 183 4.56 27.62 -19.96
C ALA A 183 3.45 27.48 -21.01
N LYS A 184 2.34 28.23 -20.87
CA LYS A 184 1.16 28.17 -21.75
C LYS A 184 0.55 26.77 -21.83
N LEU A 185 0.56 26.04 -20.73
CA LEU A 185 -0.14 24.77 -20.63
C LEU A 185 -1.65 25.02 -20.57
N ASP A 186 -2.41 24.30 -21.40
CA ASP A 186 -3.89 24.35 -21.43
C ASP A 186 -4.48 23.34 -20.43
N GLU A 187 -3.94 23.33 -19.22
CA GLU A 187 -4.33 22.41 -18.15
C GLU A 187 -5.14 23.13 -17.08
N ARG A 188 -5.94 22.37 -16.33
CA ARG A 188 -6.73 22.91 -15.21
C ARG A 188 -5.82 23.30 -14.05
N SER A 189 -6.27 24.24 -13.22
CA SER A 189 -5.51 24.64 -12.03
C SER A 189 -5.37 23.47 -11.04
N VAL A 190 -4.14 23.18 -10.62
CA VAL A 190 -3.86 22.15 -9.60
C VAL A 190 -4.38 22.57 -8.22
N LEU A 191 -4.42 23.88 -7.93
CA LEU A 191 -5.01 24.40 -6.70
C LEU A 191 -6.53 24.20 -6.67
N GLU A 192 -7.22 24.55 -7.75
CA GLU A 192 -8.67 24.33 -7.87
C GLU A 192 -9.01 22.83 -7.81
N ALA A 193 -8.17 21.99 -8.42
CA ALA A 193 -8.29 20.54 -8.32
C ALA A 193 -8.18 20.05 -6.87
N LYS A 194 -7.27 20.61 -6.05
CA LYS A 194 -7.13 20.27 -4.62
C LYS A 194 -8.39 20.58 -3.83
N HIS A 195 -9.06 21.69 -4.11
CA HIS A 195 -10.34 22.01 -3.46
C HIS A 195 -11.44 21.02 -3.83
N ASN A 196 -11.37 20.42 -5.02
CA ASN A 196 -12.29 19.39 -5.49
C ASN A 196 -11.76 17.96 -5.32
N LYS A 197 -10.92 17.72 -4.30
CA LYS A 197 -10.28 16.42 -4.05
C LYS A 197 -11.25 15.23 -4.02
N HIS A 198 -12.47 15.42 -3.52
CA HIS A 198 -13.48 14.36 -3.45
C HIS A 198 -13.79 13.70 -4.80
N LEU A 199 -13.75 14.46 -5.90
CA LEU A 199 -13.97 13.92 -7.25
C LEU A 199 -12.85 12.97 -7.66
N PHE A 200 -11.61 13.28 -7.28
CA PHE A 200 -10.46 12.43 -7.55
C PHE A 200 -10.45 11.18 -6.66
N ASP A 201 -10.88 11.31 -5.41
CA ASP A 201 -11.03 10.17 -4.51
C ASP A 201 -12.11 9.19 -5.04
N GLU A 202 -13.24 9.69 -5.55
CA GLU A 202 -14.27 8.86 -6.20
C GLU A 202 -13.75 8.18 -7.47
N GLN A 203 -13.06 8.92 -8.34
CA GLN A 203 -12.44 8.36 -9.54
C GLN A 203 -11.38 7.30 -9.21
N LYS A 204 -10.60 7.53 -8.15
CA LYS A 204 -9.62 6.57 -7.65
C LYS A 204 -10.30 5.29 -7.17
N VAL A 205 -11.37 5.38 -6.41
CA VAL A 205 -12.15 4.21 -5.98
C VAL A 205 -12.67 3.45 -7.20
N LYS A 206 -13.21 4.14 -8.23
CA LYS A 206 -13.66 3.51 -9.47
C LYS A 206 -12.52 2.77 -10.19
N ARG A 207 -11.35 3.42 -10.34
CA ARG A 207 -10.17 2.83 -10.97
C ARG A 207 -9.65 1.63 -10.20
N ASP A 208 -9.55 1.74 -8.88
CA ASP A 208 -9.05 0.67 -8.02
C ASP A 208 -10.02 -0.53 -8.02
N GLY A 209 -11.34 -0.27 -8.11
CA GLY A 209 -12.36 -1.29 -8.31
C GLY A 209 -12.22 -2.02 -9.66
N LEU A 210 -12.02 -1.28 -10.76
CA LEU A 210 -11.74 -1.84 -12.08
C LEU A 210 -10.48 -2.71 -12.09
N LEU A 211 -9.40 -2.23 -11.48
CA LEU A 211 -8.16 -2.99 -11.33
C LEU A 211 -8.36 -4.26 -10.49
N GLY A 212 -9.21 -4.20 -9.46
CA GLY A 212 -9.61 -5.36 -8.68
C GLY A 212 -10.31 -6.42 -9.54
N LEU A 213 -11.31 -6.00 -10.33
CA LEU A 213 -12.01 -6.90 -11.25
C LEU A 213 -11.07 -7.50 -12.31
N GLU A 214 -10.14 -6.72 -12.86
CA GLU A 214 -9.13 -7.23 -13.80
C GLU A 214 -8.26 -8.31 -13.17
N ARG A 215 -7.84 -8.14 -11.92
CA ARG A 215 -7.06 -9.16 -11.19
C ARG A 215 -7.84 -10.44 -11.02
N CYS A 216 -9.11 -10.35 -10.59
CA CYS A 216 -9.98 -11.52 -10.48
C CYS A 216 -10.18 -12.20 -11.85
N ALA A 217 -10.39 -11.44 -12.92
CA ALA A 217 -10.48 -11.99 -14.27
C ALA A 217 -9.17 -12.71 -14.68
N GLY A 218 -8.02 -12.13 -14.34
CA GLY A 218 -6.69 -12.71 -14.58
C GLY A 218 -6.46 -14.06 -13.87
N GLU A 219 -7.05 -14.27 -12.70
CA GLU A 219 -7.00 -15.57 -12.00
C GLU A 219 -7.69 -16.67 -12.83
N PHE A 220 -8.87 -16.39 -13.41
CA PHE A 220 -9.53 -17.34 -14.31
C PHE A 220 -8.74 -17.59 -15.59
N ILE A 221 -8.07 -16.57 -16.13
CA ILE A 221 -7.18 -16.73 -17.29
C ILE A 221 -5.98 -17.62 -16.94
N THR A 222 -5.47 -17.54 -15.72
CA THR A 222 -4.37 -18.40 -15.25
C THR A 222 -4.83 -19.84 -15.11
N GLN A 223 -6.03 -20.08 -14.54
CA GLN A 223 -6.63 -21.42 -14.47
C GLN A 223 -6.95 -21.99 -15.87
N MET A 224 -7.42 -21.16 -16.80
CA MET A 224 -7.61 -21.54 -18.20
C MET A 224 -6.29 -22.01 -18.85
N LEU A 225 -5.17 -21.34 -18.54
CA LEU A 225 -3.85 -21.76 -19.01
C LEU A 225 -3.43 -23.09 -18.38
N GLU A 226 -3.67 -23.29 -17.08
CA GLU A 226 -3.38 -24.54 -16.39
C GLU A 226 -4.10 -25.73 -17.02
N VAL A 227 -5.38 -25.56 -17.40
CA VAL A 227 -6.18 -26.56 -18.13
C VAL A 227 -5.58 -26.88 -19.50
N VAL A 228 -5.07 -25.87 -20.21
CA VAL A 228 -4.41 -26.06 -21.52
C VAL A 228 -3.12 -26.88 -21.40
N GLU A 229 -2.35 -26.64 -20.33
CA GLU A 229 -1.03 -27.22 -20.17
C GLU A 229 -1.05 -28.61 -19.49
N ASN A 230 -1.98 -28.87 -18.57
CA ASN A 230 -1.89 -30.02 -17.66
C ASN A 230 -3.04 -31.04 -17.78
N ASP A 231 -4.22 -30.62 -18.22
CA ASP A 231 -5.41 -31.47 -18.12
C ASP A 231 -5.64 -32.32 -19.38
N ASP A 232 -6.35 -33.43 -19.20
CA ASP A 232 -6.88 -34.21 -20.31
C ASP A 232 -7.99 -33.42 -21.02
N PRO A 233 -8.15 -33.55 -22.36
CA PRO A 233 -9.19 -32.82 -23.09
C PRO A 233 -10.60 -32.94 -22.51
N GLU A 234 -11.03 -34.12 -22.06
CA GLU A 234 -12.40 -34.32 -21.57
C GLU A 234 -12.64 -33.62 -20.23
N GLU A 235 -11.69 -33.73 -19.30
CA GLU A 235 -11.77 -33.09 -17.97
C GLU A 235 -11.63 -31.57 -18.10
N GLY A 236 -10.72 -31.12 -18.96
CA GLY A 236 -10.48 -29.71 -19.25
C GLY A 236 -11.69 -29.02 -19.87
N GLU A 237 -12.35 -29.64 -20.87
CA GLU A 237 -13.59 -29.10 -21.45
C GLU A 237 -14.69 -28.94 -20.41
N MET A 238 -14.88 -29.94 -19.55
CA MET A 238 -15.86 -29.89 -18.47
C MET A 238 -15.57 -28.74 -17.50
N GLN A 239 -14.32 -28.59 -17.08
CA GLN A 239 -13.91 -27.52 -16.17
C GLN A 239 -14.09 -26.12 -16.79
N LEU A 240 -13.74 -25.97 -18.08
CA LEU A 240 -13.92 -24.71 -18.81
C LEU A 240 -15.39 -24.31 -18.87
N ILE A 241 -16.26 -25.21 -19.31
CA ILE A 241 -17.68 -24.91 -19.54
C ILE A 241 -18.44 -24.71 -18.23
N MET A 242 -18.19 -25.56 -17.23
CA MET A 242 -18.98 -25.55 -15.99
C MET A 242 -18.55 -24.45 -15.02
N THR A 243 -17.26 -24.10 -15.01
CA THR A 243 -16.69 -23.25 -13.94
C THR A 243 -16.02 -22.00 -14.48
N LEU A 244 -15.05 -22.14 -15.40
CA LEU A 244 -14.17 -21.04 -15.76
C LEU A 244 -14.83 -20.01 -16.69
N PHE A 245 -15.51 -20.47 -17.75
CA PHE A 245 -16.17 -19.58 -18.72
C PHE A 245 -17.29 -18.75 -18.10
N PRO A 246 -18.24 -19.32 -17.32
CA PRO A 246 -19.31 -18.52 -16.72
C PRO A 246 -18.75 -17.48 -15.74
N SER A 247 -17.79 -17.88 -14.89
CA SER A 247 -17.19 -17.02 -13.87
C SER A 247 -16.41 -15.86 -14.50
N PHE A 248 -15.57 -16.15 -15.51
CA PHE A 248 -14.84 -15.12 -16.24
C PHE A 248 -15.79 -14.16 -16.97
N SER A 249 -16.80 -14.69 -17.68
CA SER A 249 -17.75 -13.87 -18.44
C SER A 249 -18.48 -12.89 -17.53
N SER A 250 -18.93 -13.33 -16.36
CA SER A 250 -19.61 -12.50 -15.36
C SER A 250 -18.73 -11.33 -14.87
N ILE A 251 -17.46 -11.59 -14.54
CA ILE A 251 -16.53 -10.56 -14.06
C ILE A 251 -16.15 -9.62 -15.20
N PHE A 252 -15.86 -10.16 -16.38
CA PHE A 252 -15.46 -9.34 -17.52
C PHE A 252 -16.59 -8.41 -17.99
N GLU A 253 -17.86 -8.84 -17.86
CA GLU A 253 -19.01 -7.97 -18.14
C GLU A 253 -19.05 -6.76 -17.19
N GLN A 254 -18.68 -6.94 -15.93
CA GLN A 254 -18.60 -5.83 -14.96
C GLN A 254 -17.49 -4.83 -15.35
N ILE A 255 -16.34 -5.32 -15.81
CA ILE A 255 -15.26 -4.45 -16.33
C ILE A 255 -15.77 -3.67 -17.55
N ARG A 256 -16.37 -4.37 -18.51
CA ARG A 256 -16.83 -3.77 -19.78
C ARG A 256 -17.96 -2.76 -19.59
N SER A 257 -18.89 -3.03 -18.68
CA SER A 257 -19.99 -2.10 -18.38
C SER A 257 -19.49 -0.84 -17.67
N ALA A 258 -18.42 -0.93 -16.88
CA ALA A 258 -17.82 0.21 -16.21
C ALA A 258 -16.87 1.04 -17.09
N ASP A 259 -16.08 0.39 -17.96
CA ASP A 259 -15.16 1.02 -18.92
C ASP A 259 -14.84 0.09 -20.12
N LYS A 260 -15.32 0.47 -21.31
CA LYS A 260 -15.16 -0.32 -22.54
C LYS A 260 -13.75 -0.31 -23.10
N GLU A 261 -13.04 0.81 -22.98
CA GLU A 261 -11.69 0.94 -23.52
C GLU A 261 -10.72 0.16 -22.64
N TYR A 262 -10.85 0.29 -21.32
CA TYR A 262 -10.11 -0.51 -20.36
C TYR A 262 -10.34 -2.01 -20.57
N ALA A 263 -11.60 -2.44 -20.70
CA ALA A 263 -11.94 -3.84 -20.97
C ALA A 263 -11.27 -4.37 -22.25
N LYS A 264 -11.23 -3.56 -23.32
CA LYS A 264 -10.54 -3.92 -24.57
C LYS A 264 -9.04 -4.12 -24.35
N HIS A 265 -8.40 -3.24 -23.58
CA HIS A 265 -6.99 -3.38 -23.23
C HIS A 265 -6.72 -4.64 -22.40
N SER A 266 -7.49 -4.87 -21.33
CA SER A 266 -7.35 -6.07 -20.50
C SER A 266 -7.58 -7.35 -21.30
N MET A 267 -8.58 -7.40 -22.18
CA MET A 267 -8.82 -8.56 -23.04
C MET A 267 -7.65 -8.85 -23.99
N ASN A 268 -7.03 -7.81 -24.55
CA ASN A 268 -5.83 -7.98 -25.37
C ASN A 268 -4.67 -8.55 -24.55
N HIS A 269 -4.50 -8.09 -23.29
CA HIS A 269 -3.50 -8.64 -22.38
C HIS A 269 -3.77 -10.12 -22.05
N PHE A 270 -5.02 -10.48 -21.73
CA PHE A 270 -5.40 -11.87 -21.46
C PHE A 270 -5.11 -12.80 -22.63
N LYS A 271 -5.47 -12.39 -23.85
CA LYS A 271 -5.17 -13.15 -25.07
C LYS A 271 -3.68 -13.24 -25.35
N ALA A 272 -2.92 -12.16 -25.12
CA ALA A 272 -1.46 -12.18 -25.29
C ALA A 272 -0.79 -13.10 -24.28
N TYR A 273 -1.27 -13.10 -23.03
CA TYR A 273 -0.80 -13.98 -21.97
C TYR A 273 -1.04 -15.46 -22.32
N LEU A 274 -2.26 -15.82 -22.72
CA LEU A 274 -2.61 -17.19 -23.10
C LEU A 274 -1.85 -17.71 -24.33
N ARG A 275 -1.50 -16.84 -25.28
CA ARG A 275 -0.69 -17.25 -26.45
C ARG A 275 0.79 -17.46 -26.11
N GLY A 276 1.27 -16.80 -25.06
CA GLY A 276 2.69 -16.71 -24.75
C GLY A 276 3.48 -15.85 -25.75
N PRO A 277 4.76 -15.60 -25.48
CA PRO A 277 5.62 -14.83 -26.36
C PRO A 277 5.97 -15.60 -27.64
N LYS A 278 6.25 -14.89 -28.74
CA LYS A 278 6.49 -15.50 -30.07
C LYS A 278 7.62 -16.54 -30.11
N ASN A 279 8.62 -16.38 -29.25
CA ASN A 279 9.77 -17.29 -29.14
C ASN A 279 9.50 -18.50 -28.25
N ARG A 280 8.44 -18.46 -27.42
CA ARG A 280 8.03 -19.55 -26.53
C ARG A 280 6.50 -19.51 -26.40
N PRO A 281 5.76 -19.94 -27.42
CA PRO A 281 4.32 -20.01 -27.35
C PRO A 281 3.89 -20.99 -26.26
N THR A 282 2.66 -20.82 -25.78
CA THR A 282 2.02 -21.75 -24.85
C THR A 282 1.97 -23.16 -25.42
N VAL A 283 2.24 -24.16 -24.57
CA VAL A 283 2.17 -25.57 -24.93
C VAL A 283 0.72 -26.03 -24.80
N ASP A 284 0.07 -26.33 -25.91
CA ASP A 284 -1.33 -26.77 -25.96
C ASP A 284 -1.41 -28.29 -25.99
N ASN A 285 -1.37 -28.91 -24.81
CA ASN A 285 -1.40 -30.38 -24.69
C ASN A 285 -2.82 -30.93 -24.90
N SER A 286 -3.84 -30.18 -24.51
CA SER A 286 -5.24 -30.59 -24.60
C SER A 286 -5.94 -30.18 -25.90
N GLY A 287 -5.35 -29.27 -26.69
CA GLY A 287 -5.98 -28.73 -27.91
C GLY A 287 -7.04 -27.65 -27.63
N LEU A 288 -7.20 -27.26 -26.36
CA LEU A 288 -8.27 -26.39 -25.89
C LEU A 288 -7.93 -24.90 -26.01
N LEU A 289 -6.67 -24.55 -26.30
CA LEU A 289 -6.26 -23.15 -26.41
C LEU A 289 -7.10 -22.38 -27.45
N SER A 290 -7.39 -23.02 -28.59
CA SER A 290 -8.21 -22.43 -29.65
C SER A 290 -9.65 -22.15 -29.21
N VAL A 291 -10.23 -23.05 -28.42
CA VAL A 291 -11.57 -22.93 -27.84
C VAL A 291 -11.64 -21.75 -26.88
N ILE A 292 -10.65 -21.64 -25.99
CA ILE A 292 -10.56 -20.53 -25.02
C ILE A 292 -10.38 -19.18 -25.73
N LEU A 293 -9.51 -19.11 -26.73
CA LEU A 293 -9.34 -17.87 -27.50
C LEU A 293 -10.62 -17.46 -28.24
N GLY A 294 -11.35 -18.43 -28.82
CA GLY A 294 -12.66 -18.18 -29.43
C GLY A 294 -13.69 -17.68 -28.44
N PHE A 295 -13.76 -18.31 -27.25
CA PHE A 295 -14.59 -17.85 -26.13
C PHE A 295 -14.27 -16.39 -25.74
N LEU A 296 -12.99 -16.05 -25.60
CA LEU A 296 -12.56 -14.69 -25.26
C LEU A 296 -12.90 -13.66 -26.36
N ASP A 297 -12.86 -14.05 -27.63
CA ASP A 297 -13.35 -13.21 -28.74
C ASP A 297 -14.86 -12.97 -28.63
N ASP A 298 -15.64 -14.00 -28.29
CA ASP A 298 -17.08 -13.88 -28.11
C ASP A 298 -17.47 -13.01 -26.93
N VAL A 299 -16.82 -13.18 -25.77
CA VAL A 299 -17.01 -12.35 -24.59
C VAL A 299 -16.61 -10.90 -24.88
N SER A 300 -15.47 -10.68 -25.54
CA SER A 300 -15.03 -9.33 -25.94
C SER A 300 -16.06 -8.60 -26.81
N ASN A 301 -16.74 -9.33 -27.69
CA ASN A 301 -17.76 -8.79 -28.59
C ASN A 301 -19.17 -8.76 -27.99
N GLY A 302 -19.36 -9.30 -26.78
CA GLY A 302 -20.66 -9.36 -26.11
C GLY A 302 -21.62 -10.37 -26.70
N ARG A 303 -21.09 -11.37 -27.39
CA ARG A 303 -21.85 -12.51 -27.93
C ARG A 303 -22.12 -13.59 -26.89
N GLN A 304 -21.29 -13.65 -25.84
CA GLN A 304 -21.46 -14.57 -24.74
C GLN A 304 -21.52 -13.81 -23.40
N ALA A 305 -22.59 -14.04 -22.67
CA ALA A 305 -22.81 -13.59 -21.30
C ALA A 305 -22.94 -14.81 -20.39
N ALA A 306 -22.75 -14.66 -19.08
CA ALA A 306 -22.93 -15.74 -18.10
C ALA A 306 -24.30 -16.46 -18.25
N SER A 307 -25.34 -15.72 -18.64
CA SER A 307 -26.68 -16.26 -18.92
C SER A 307 -26.75 -17.27 -20.07
N ALA A 308 -25.78 -17.24 -21.00
CA ALA A 308 -25.69 -18.23 -22.08
C ALA A 308 -25.31 -19.63 -21.56
N PHE A 309 -24.78 -19.71 -20.34
CA PHE A 309 -24.41 -20.96 -19.67
C PHE A 309 -25.48 -21.44 -18.68
N GLY A 310 -26.66 -20.81 -18.64
CA GLY A 310 -27.78 -21.25 -17.80
C GLY A 310 -27.73 -20.78 -16.35
N PHE A 311 -26.93 -19.75 -16.04
CA PHE A 311 -26.82 -19.12 -14.73
C PHE A 311 -27.49 -17.73 -14.68
#